data_AF-A0A7X8LSR3-F1
#
_entry.id   AF-A0A7X8LSR3-F1
#
_cell.length_a   1.000
_cell.length_b   1.000
_cell.length_c   1.000
_cell.angle_alpha   90.00
_cell.angle_beta   90.00
_cell.angle_gamma   90.00
#
_symmetry.space_group_name_H-M   'P 1'
#
loop_
_entity.id
_entity.type
_entity.pdbx_description
1 polymer ?
#
loop_
_entity_poly.entity_id
_entity_poly.type
_entity_poly.pdbx_seq_one_letter_code
_entity_poly.pdbx_strand_id
1 'polypeptide(L)'
;MNTDLKALCAQLDSFKTRLSALSAALAGLGARAGAISRQLKRNRTVRDDSFESDFNALLEQLKPFLSEFETAAKDLSEASRSRDGLPEDADSSLLKNMVFHARNASLETDKFSSAFREAHREGKNLQLKLNWWMVEAYSSDLEHLVGKLLFAARELAKAADARAEAQQRLRHQPDA
;
A
#
# COMPACT_ATOMS: atom_id res chain seq x y z
N MET A 1 20.87 -2.18 -13.63
CA MET A 1 20.63 -2.18 -12.16
C MET A 1 20.20 -3.58 -11.80
N ASN A 2 20.89 -4.21 -10.84
CA ASN A 2 20.47 -5.52 -10.34
C ASN A 2 19.45 -5.26 -9.23
N THR A 3 18.17 -5.43 -9.53
CA THR A 3 17.11 -5.18 -8.54
C THR A 3 17.10 -6.33 -7.53
N ASP A 4 17.41 -6.04 -6.27
CA ASP A 4 17.32 -7.03 -5.18
C ASP A 4 15.84 -7.30 -4.85
N LEU A 5 15.32 -8.39 -5.41
CA LEU A 5 13.93 -8.82 -5.24
C LEU A 5 13.62 -9.17 -3.78
N LYS A 6 14.59 -9.64 -2.99
CA LYS A 6 14.39 -9.94 -1.57
C LYS A 6 14.21 -8.66 -0.77
N ALA A 7 15.02 -7.64 -1.07
CA ALA A 7 14.86 -6.32 -0.47
C ALA A 7 13.47 -5.73 -0.78
N LEU A 8 13.00 -5.85 -2.03
CA LEU A 8 11.64 -5.41 -2.41
C LEU A 8 10.53 -6.15 -1.64
N CYS A 9 10.64 -7.47 -1.47
CA CYS A 9 9.68 -8.23 -0.64
C CYS A 9 9.66 -7.74 0.81
N ALA A 10 10.83 -7.51 1.41
CA ALA A 10 10.92 -6.99 2.78
C ALA A 10 10.34 -5.57 2.90
N GLN A 11 10.56 -4.72 1.89
CA GLN A 11 9.95 -3.41 1.82
C GLN A 11 8.41 -3.52 1.76
N LEU A 12 7.87 -4.40 0.92
CA LEU A 12 6.42 -4.65 0.83
C LEU A 12 5.78 -5.08 2.15
N ASP A 13 6.45 -5.93 2.91
CA ASP A 13 5.98 -6.33 4.24
C ASP A 13 6.04 -5.18 5.25
N SER A 14 7.08 -4.35 5.19
CA SER A 14 7.18 -3.14 6.00
C SER A 14 6.06 -2.15 5.66
N PHE A 15 5.79 -1.95 4.35
CA PHE A 15 4.68 -1.12 3.87
C PHE A 15 3.33 -1.63 4.37
N LYS A 16 3.06 -2.93 4.22
CA LYS A 16 1.85 -3.57 4.76
C LYS A 16 1.69 -3.28 6.25
N THR A 17 2.74 -3.47 7.03
CA THR A 17 2.70 -3.31 8.49
C THR A 17 2.40 -1.87 8.89
N ARG A 18 3.09 -0.91 8.27
CA ARG A 18 2.88 0.53 8.51
C ARG A 18 1.49 0.98 8.06
N LEU A 19 1.01 0.52 6.91
CA LEU A 19 -0.32 0.84 6.41
C LEU A 19 -1.43 0.29 7.31
N SER A 20 -1.21 -0.90 7.88
CA SER A 20 -2.15 -1.48 8.85
C SER A 20 -2.24 -0.62 10.12
N ALA A 21 -1.10 -0.13 10.63
CA ALA A 21 -1.06 0.78 11.76
C ALA A 21 -1.75 2.12 11.45
N LEU A 22 -1.50 2.72 10.28
CA LEU A 22 -2.17 3.94 9.82
C LEU A 22 -3.68 3.75 9.67
N SER A 23 -4.12 2.59 9.15
CA SER A 23 -5.53 2.23 9.04
C SER A 23 -6.20 2.15 10.41
N ALA A 24 -5.53 1.52 11.39
CA ALA A 24 -6.03 1.44 12.76
C ALA A 24 -6.12 2.83 13.42
N ALA A 25 -5.11 3.68 13.22
CA ALA A 25 -5.12 5.06 13.71
C ALA A 25 -6.29 5.86 13.10
N LEU A 26 -6.51 5.73 11.79
CA LEU A 26 -7.61 6.41 11.09
C LEU A 26 -8.98 5.91 11.53
N ALA A 27 -9.15 4.60 11.73
CA ALA A 27 -10.37 4.02 12.30
C ALA A 27 -10.64 4.54 13.73
N GLY A 28 -9.58 4.65 14.55
CA GLY A 28 -9.66 5.25 15.88
C GLY A 28 -10.11 6.72 15.84
N LEU A 29 -9.56 7.51 14.92
CA LEU A 29 -10.01 8.88 14.67
C LEU A 29 -11.48 8.91 14.22
N GLY A 30 -11.92 7.98 13.36
CA GLY A 30 -13.32 7.88 12.96
C GLY A 30 -14.27 7.63 14.13
N ALA A 31 -13.92 6.70 15.03
CA ALA A 31 -14.70 6.43 16.22
C ALA A 31 -14.80 7.65 17.15
N ARG A 32 -13.69 8.38 17.31
CA ARG A 32 -13.63 9.64 18.07
C ARG A 32 -14.46 10.73 17.42
N ALA A 33 -14.36 10.92 16.11
CA ALA A 33 -15.19 11.85 15.34
C ALA A 33 -16.68 11.58 15.55
N GLY A 34 -17.09 10.31 15.51
CA GLY A 34 -18.47 9.91 15.80
C GLY A 34 -18.90 10.24 17.24
N ALA A 35 -18.01 10.09 18.23
CA ALA A 35 -18.28 10.48 19.62
C ALA A 35 -18.43 12.00 19.77
N ILE A 36 -17.53 12.79 19.17
CA ILE A 36 -17.58 14.26 19.13
C ILE A 36 -18.88 14.71 18.47
N SER A 37 -19.23 14.14 17.32
CA SER A 37 -20.48 14.44 16.60
C SER A 37 -21.72 14.21 17.47
N ARG A 38 -21.77 13.11 18.25
CA ARG A 38 -22.85 12.86 19.21
C ARG A 38 -22.90 13.85 20.37
N GLN A 39 -21.74 14.32 20.85
CA GLN A 39 -21.67 15.34 21.90
C GLN A 39 -22.21 16.68 21.38
N LEU A 40 -21.76 17.11 20.19
CA LEU A 40 -22.22 18.33 19.53
C LEU A 40 -23.74 18.31 19.28
N LYS A 41 -24.28 17.20 18.74
CA LYS A 41 -25.73 17.04 18.52
C LYS A 41 -26.57 17.13 19.80
N ARG A 42 -25.98 16.80 20.95
CA ARG A 42 -26.62 16.87 22.27
C ARG A 42 -26.30 18.16 23.02
N ASN A 43 -25.66 19.13 22.36
CA ASN A 43 -25.19 20.38 22.93
C ASN A 43 -24.34 20.18 24.20
N ARG A 44 -23.49 19.14 24.20
CA ARG A 44 -22.55 18.84 25.28
C ARG A 44 -21.16 19.34 24.90
N THR A 45 -20.41 19.77 25.91
CA THR A 45 -19.00 20.13 25.76
C THR A 45 -18.21 18.97 25.15
N VAL A 46 -17.45 19.27 24.10
CA VAL A 46 -16.48 18.33 23.52
C VAL A 46 -15.31 18.17 24.50
N ARG A 47 -14.93 16.92 24.80
CA ARG A 47 -13.86 16.61 25.77
C ARG A 47 -12.62 16.00 25.13
N ASP A 48 -12.52 16.07 23.82
CA ASP A 48 -11.45 15.46 23.04
C ASP A 48 -10.55 16.55 22.45
N ASP A 49 -9.70 17.10 23.32
CA ASP A 49 -8.84 18.24 22.99
C ASP A 49 -7.64 17.85 22.11
N SER A 50 -7.33 16.55 21.98
CA SER A 50 -6.22 16.05 21.17
C SER A 50 -6.63 15.60 19.76
N PHE A 51 -7.92 15.65 19.43
CA PHE A 51 -8.42 15.12 18.14
C PHE A 51 -7.76 15.76 16.93
N GLU A 52 -7.62 17.09 16.93
CA GLU A 52 -7.00 17.83 15.84
C GLU A 52 -5.48 17.57 15.76
N SER A 53 -4.78 17.51 16.90
CA SER A 53 -3.34 17.20 16.91
C SER A 53 -3.07 15.79 16.40
N ASP A 54 -3.88 14.81 16.79
CA ASP A 54 -3.72 13.42 16.38
C ASP A 54 -4.03 13.23 14.88
N PHE A 55 -5.02 13.97 14.36
CA PHE A 55 -5.32 14.02 12.93
C PHE A 55 -4.15 14.60 12.12
N ASN A 56 -3.58 15.71 12.58
CA ASN A 56 -2.43 16.34 11.93
C ASN A 56 -1.18 15.44 11.98
N ALA A 57 -0.94 14.76 13.10
CA ALA A 57 0.15 13.80 13.22
C ALA A 57 -0.01 12.61 12.26
N LEU A 58 -1.24 12.16 11.98
CA LEU A 58 -1.50 11.14 10.96
C LEU A 58 -1.18 11.65 9.55
N LEU A 59 -1.52 12.90 9.23
CA LEU A 59 -1.17 13.52 7.94
C LEU A 59 0.35 13.64 7.75
N GLU A 60 1.07 14.03 8.80
CA GLU A 60 2.53 14.13 8.79
C GLU A 60 3.21 12.77 8.57
N GLN A 61 2.57 11.67 9.00
CA GLN A 61 3.06 10.31 8.77
C GLN A 61 2.74 9.79 7.36
N LEU A 62 1.59 10.16 6.78
CA LEU A 62 1.15 9.68 5.47
C LEU A 62 2.04 10.16 4.32
N LYS A 63 2.48 11.42 4.35
CA LYS A 63 3.29 12.00 3.28
C LYS A 63 4.64 11.30 3.05
N PRO A 64 5.51 11.10 4.07
CA PRO A 64 6.76 10.38 3.89
C PRO A 64 6.51 8.91 3.52
N PHE A 65 5.49 8.28 4.13
CA PHE A 65 5.09 6.91 3.80
C PHE A 65 4.78 6.72 2.31
N LEU A 66 4.02 7.64 1.71
CA LEU A 66 3.71 7.62 0.28
C LEU A 66 4.94 7.77 -0.60
N SER A 67 5.83 8.71 -0.26
CA SER A 67 7.06 8.94 -1.04
C SER A 67 7.99 7.73 -1.03
N GLU A 68 8.11 7.05 0.11
CA GLU A 68 8.88 5.80 0.20
C GLU A 68 8.24 4.70 -0.65
N PHE A 69 6.90 4.59 -0.61
CA PHE A 69 6.17 3.59 -1.37
C PHE A 69 6.23 3.81 -2.88
N GLU A 70 6.17 5.06 -3.33
CA GLU A 70 6.34 5.43 -4.74
C GLU A 70 7.71 5.00 -5.27
N THR A 71 8.77 5.17 -4.47
CA THR A 71 10.12 4.73 -4.84
C THR A 71 10.16 3.22 -5.06
N ALA A 72 9.62 2.43 -4.13
CA ALA A 72 9.57 0.97 -4.28
C ALA A 72 8.70 0.52 -5.47
N ALA A 73 7.57 1.18 -5.72
CA ALA A 73 6.71 0.89 -6.86
C ALA A 73 7.41 1.20 -8.20
N LYS A 74 8.22 2.26 -8.24
CA LYS A 74 9.04 2.61 -9.40
C LYS A 74 10.13 1.56 -9.64
N ASP A 75 10.89 1.19 -8.61
CA ASP A 75 11.96 0.19 -8.70
C ASP A 75 11.42 -1.16 -9.23
N LEU A 76 10.25 -1.59 -8.74
CA LEU A 76 9.61 -2.81 -9.21
C LEU A 76 9.11 -2.69 -10.66
N SER A 77 8.54 -1.55 -11.02
CA SER A 77 8.05 -1.30 -12.39
C SER A 77 9.19 -1.25 -13.40
N GLU A 78 10.36 -0.73 -13.01
CA GLU A 78 11.56 -0.75 -13.82
C GLU A 78 12.10 -2.17 -13.97
N ALA A 79 12.13 -2.95 -12.88
CA ALA A 79 12.51 -4.36 -12.93
C ALA A 79 11.63 -5.17 -13.90
N SER A 80 10.29 -4.96 -13.87
CA SER A 80 9.35 -5.67 -14.74
C SER A 80 9.46 -5.29 -16.22
N ARG A 81 10.03 -4.12 -16.54
CA ARG A 81 10.21 -3.63 -17.92
C ARG A 81 11.59 -3.93 -18.49
N SER A 82 12.54 -4.36 -17.66
CA SER A 82 13.90 -4.62 -18.12
C SER A 82 13.92 -5.72 -19.18
N ARG A 83 14.48 -5.40 -20.35
CA ARG A 83 14.52 -6.26 -21.54
C ARG A 83 15.52 -7.41 -21.39
N ASP A 84 16.47 -7.28 -20.47
CA ASP A 84 17.56 -8.23 -20.20
C ASP A 84 17.12 -9.45 -19.37
N GLY A 85 15.84 -9.53 -19.03
CA GLY A 85 15.27 -10.64 -18.30
C GLY A 85 15.40 -10.48 -16.79
N LEU A 86 14.68 -11.35 -16.10
CA LEU A 86 14.68 -11.47 -14.66
C LEU A 86 16.11 -11.55 -14.09
N PRO A 87 16.38 -10.95 -12.92
CA PRO A 87 17.64 -11.13 -12.20
C PRO A 87 18.05 -12.60 -12.18
N GLU A 88 19.34 -12.91 -12.29
CA GLU A 88 19.82 -14.31 -12.35
C GLU A 88 19.41 -15.13 -11.12
N ASP A 89 19.17 -14.47 -9.99
CA ASP A 89 18.71 -15.03 -8.72
C ASP A 89 17.18 -15.04 -8.54
N ALA A 90 16.43 -14.63 -9.56
CA ALA A 90 14.97 -14.59 -9.53
C ALA A 90 14.37 -15.99 -9.71
N ASP A 91 14.31 -16.74 -8.62
CA ASP A 91 13.56 -18.00 -8.57
C ASP A 91 12.03 -17.73 -8.61
N SER A 92 11.29 -18.64 -9.25
CA SER A 92 9.81 -18.65 -9.32
C SER A 92 9.19 -18.57 -7.93
N SER A 93 9.81 -19.21 -6.92
CA SER A 93 9.36 -19.14 -5.53
C SER A 93 9.39 -17.72 -4.94
N LEU A 94 10.48 -16.98 -5.17
CA LEU A 94 10.66 -15.60 -4.67
C LEU A 94 9.66 -14.65 -5.33
N LEU A 95 9.41 -14.81 -6.63
CA LEU A 95 8.47 -13.97 -7.36
C LEU A 95 7.01 -14.25 -6.97
N LYS A 96 6.67 -15.51 -6.71
CA LYS A 96 5.35 -15.88 -6.15
C LYS A 96 5.16 -15.28 -4.76
N ASN A 97 6.19 -15.29 -3.92
CA ASN A 97 6.17 -14.60 -2.62
C ASN A 97 5.97 -13.09 -2.82
N MET A 98 6.65 -12.47 -3.77
CA MET A 98 6.47 -11.04 -4.07
C MET A 98 5.03 -10.71 -4.49
N VAL A 99 4.40 -11.54 -5.33
CA VAL A 99 2.98 -11.39 -5.69
C VAL A 99 2.08 -11.50 -4.45
N PHE A 100 2.40 -12.40 -3.53
CA PHE A 100 1.68 -12.53 -2.26
C PHE A 100 1.82 -11.27 -1.40
N HIS A 101 3.02 -10.72 -1.23
CA HIS A 101 3.24 -9.48 -0.49
C HIS A 101 2.52 -8.28 -1.13
N ALA A 102 2.57 -8.16 -2.46
CA ALA A 102 1.86 -7.12 -3.20
C ALA A 102 0.34 -7.20 -3.02
N ARG A 103 -0.23 -8.42 -3.02
CA ARG A 103 -1.66 -8.64 -2.73
C ARG A 103 -2.01 -8.23 -1.31
N ASN A 104 -1.17 -8.56 -0.33
CA ASN A 104 -1.41 -8.16 1.06
C ASN A 104 -1.36 -6.64 1.23
N ALA A 105 -0.42 -5.95 0.58
CA ALA A 105 -0.38 -4.49 0.57
C ALA A 105 -1.66 -3.89 -0.04
N SER A 106 -2.19 -4.52 -1.10
CA SER A 106 -3.49 -4.14 -1.69
C SER A 106 -4.65 -4.29 -0.72
N LEU A 107 -4.72 -5.42 -0.01
CA LEU A 107 -5.77 -5.64 0.99
C LEU A 107 -5.69 -4.63 2.15
N GLU A 108 -4.49 -4.27 2.61
CA GLU A 108 -4.34 -3.22 3.63
C GLU A 108 -4.71 -1.83 3.10
N THR A 109 -4.52 -1.57 1.81
CA THR A 109 -4.99 -0.32 1.17
C THR A 109 -6.51 -0.25 1.14
N ASP A 110 -7.19 -1.35 0.81
CA ASP A 110 -8.65 -1.42 0.86
C ASP A 110 -9.18 -1.16 2.28
N LYS A 111 -8.49 -1.67 3.30
CA LYS A 111 -8.80 -1.39 4.71
C LYS A 111 -8.59 0.08 5.05
N PHE A 112 -7.47 0.67 4.63
CA PHE A 112 -7.20 2.09 4.81
C PHE A 112 -8.29 2.96 4.19
N SER A 113 -8.62 2.73 2.91
CA SER A 113 -9.68 3.45 2.20
C SER A 113 -11.05 3.28 2.85
N SER A 114 -11.32 2.11 3.44
CA SER A 114 -12.57 1.87 4.18
C SER A 114 -12.60 2.64 5.51
N ALA A 115 -11.51 2.60 6.28
CA ALA A 115 -11.36 3.38 7.50
C ALA A 115 -11.45 4.89 7.22
N PHE A 116 -10.84 5.36 6.13
CA PHE A 116 -10.96 6.74 5.67
C PHE A 116 -12.41 7.13 5.38
N ARG A 117 -13.13 6.34 4.58
CA ARG A 117 -14.54 6.62 4.25
C ARG A 117 -15.42 6.72 5.48
N GLU A 118 -15.21 5.82 6.46
CA GLU A 118 -15.93 5.87 7.72
C GLU A 118 -15.56 7.11 8.55
N ALA A 119 -14.26 7.36 8.75
CA ALA A 119 -13.79 8.51 9.50
C ALA A 119 -14.23 9.85 8.88
N HIS A 120 -14.14 9.97 7.55
CA HIS A 120 -14.56 11.14 6.82
C HIS A 120 -16.08 11.36 6.92
N ARG A 121 -16.90 10.29 6.85
CA ARG A 121 -18.36 10.39 7.03
C ARG A 121 -18.73 10.99 8.38
N GLU A 122 -18.07 10.56 9.45
CA GLU A 122 -18.30 11.08 10.79
C GLU A 122 -17.68 12.48 10.99
N GLY A 123 -16.51 12.71 10.40
CA GLY A 123 -15.66 13.89 10.59
C GLY A 123 -16.09 15.12 9.79
N LYS A 124 -16.66 14.95 8.58
CA LYS A 124 -17.02 16.08 7.70
C LYS A 124 -18.08 17.04 8.27
N ASN A 125 -18.85 16.56 9.26
CA ASN A 125 -19.88 17.35 9.93
C ASN A 125 -19.39 17.98 11.24
N LEU A 126 -18.13 17.73 11.62
CA LEU A 126 -17.51 18.44 12.71
C LEU A 126 -17.23 19.87 12.21
N GLN A 127 -17.50 20.88 13.03
CA GLN A 127 -17.12 22.27 12.73
C GLN A 127 -15.59 22.50 12.81
N LEU A 128 -14.80 21.43 12.82
CA LEU A 128 -13.36 21.42 12.84
C LEU A 128 -12.85 21.50 11.41
N LYS A 129 -12.00 22.48 11.11
CA LYS A 129 -11.40 22.67 9.79
C LYS A 129 -10.22 21.72 9.57
N LEU A 130 -10.52 20.42 9.48
CA LEU A 130 -9.53 19.39 9.22
C LEU A 130 -9.28 19.23 7.72
N ASN A 131 -8.03 18.93 7.37
CA ASN A 131 -7.58 18.73 5.98
C ASN A 131 -7.94 17.32 5.45
N TRP A 132 -9.22 16.95 5.50
CA TRP A 132 -9.72 15.66 5.00
C TRP A 132 -9.38 15.40 3.52
N TRP A 133 -9.37 16.47 2.71
CA TRP A 133 -9.01 16.40 1.29
C TRP A 133 -7.59 15.89 1.06
N MET A 134 -6.66 16.12 2.00
CA MET A 134 -5.29 15.59 1.88
C MET A 134 -5.29 14.08 2.09
N VAL A 135 -6.04 13.58 3.08
CA VAL A 135 -6.18 12.13 3.31
C VAL A 135 -6.83 11.47 2.10
N GLU A 136 -7.82 12.12 1.48
CA GLU A 136 -8.47 11.65 0.25
C GLU A 136 -7.48 11.54 -0.91
N ALA A 137 -6.69 12.60 -1.16
CA ALA A 137 -5.65 12.60 -2.19
C ALA A 137 -4.63 11.47 -1.94
N TYR A 138 -4.16 11.34 -0.70
CA TYR A 138 -3.21 10.29 -0.32
C TYR A 138 -3.80 8.88 -0.46
N SER A 139 -5.08 8.69 -0.15
CA SER A 139 -5.78 7.42 -0.36
C SER A 139 -5.85 7.06 -1.85
N SER A 140 -6.13 8.03 -2.71
CA SER A 140 -6.16 7.82 -4.16
C SER A 140 -4.78 7.49 -4.73
N ASP A 141 -3.74 8.19 -4.27
CA ASP A 141 -2.35 7.90 -4.65
C ASP A 141 -1.94 6.48 -4.23
N LEU A 142 -2.30 6.06 -3.01
CA LEU A 142 -2.03 4.70 -2.52
C LEU A 142 -2.68 3.62 -3.40
N GLU A 143 -3.96 3.78 -3.73
CA GLU A 143 -4.69 2.84 -4.58
C GLU A 143 -4.03 2.69 -5.96
N HIS A 144 -3.60 3.81 -6.55
CA HIS A 144 -2.90 3.81 -7.84
C HIS A 144 -1.54 3.12 -7.77
N LEU A 145 -0.73 3.45 -6.75
CA LEU A 145 0.61 2.89 -6.57
C LEU A 145 0.55 1.38 -6.33
N VAL A 146 -0.36 0.92 -5.47
CA VAL A 146 -0.59 -0.51 -5.23
C VAL A 146 -1.00 -1.23 -6.50
N GLY A 147 -1.90 -0.64 -7.29
CA GLY A 147 -2.35 -1.23 -8.55
C GLY A 147 -1.18 -1.47 -9.52
N LYS A 148 -0.31 -0.47 -9.67
CA LYS A 148 0.93 -0.59 -10.48
C LYS A 148 1.85 -1.66 -9.94
N LEU A 149 2.05 -1.70 -8.62
CA LEU A 149 2.94 -2.64 -7.96
C LEU A 149 2.46 -4.09 -8.15
N LEU A 150 1.18 -4.34 -7.91
CA LEU A 150 0.57 -5.66 -8.08
C LEU A 150 0.65 -6.13 -9.53
N PHE A 151 0.47 -5.22 -10.49
CA PHE A 151 0.65 -5.51 -11.90
C PHE A 151 2.10 -5.90 -12.21
N ALA A 152 3.09 -5.09 -11.80
CA ALA A 152 4.51 -5.36 -12.04
C ALA A 152 4.95 -6.70 -11.41
N ALA A 153 4.50 -6.99 -10.19
CA ALA A 153 4.80 -8.26 -9.52
C ALA A 153 4.27 -9.47 -10.30
N ARG A 154 3.05 -9.37 -10.85
CA ARG A 154 2.43 -10.44 -11.66
C ARG A 154 3.16 -10.64 -12.98
N GLU A 155 3.57 -9.57 -13.65
CA GLU A 155 4.31 -9.66 -14.92
C GLU A 155 5.69 -10.31 -14.71
N LEU A 156 6.39 -9.96 -13.63
CA LEU A 156 7.66 -10.61 -13.28
C LEU A 156 7.48 -12.11 -13.00
N ALA A 157 6.44 -12.50 -12.25
CA ALA A 157 6.15 -13.91 -12.00
C ALA A 157 5.83 -14.69 -13.30
N LYS A 158 5.04 -14.11 -14.21
CA LYS A 158 4.76 -14.73 -15.52
C LYS A 158 6.02 -14.89 -16.36
N ALA A 159 6.89 -13.88 -16.38
CA ALA A 159 8.15 -13.94 -17.12
C ALA A 159 9.06 -15.06 -16.60
N ALA A 160 9.03 -15.35 -15.29
CA ALA A 160 9.83 -16.42 -14.69
C ALA A 160 9.32 -17.79 -15.08
N ASP A 161 8.01 -17.99 -15.00
CA ASP A 161 7.40 -19.25 -15.40
C ASP A 161 7.66 -19.53 -16.89
N ALA A 162 7.54 -18.52 -17.76
CA ALA A 162 7.88 -18.64 -19.18
C ALA A 162 9.37 -18.98 -19.43
N ARG A 163 10.29 -18.37 -18.68
CA ARG A 163 11.74 -18.67 -18.75
C ARG A 163 12.02 -20.11 -18.29
N ALA A 164 11.40 -20.56 -17.21
CA ALA A 164 11.55 -21.91 -16.69
C ALA A 164 11.04 -22.96 -17.69
N GLU A 165 9.88 -22.72 -18.32
CA GLU A 165 9.35 -23.58 -19.38
C GLU A 165 10.28 -23.65 -20.60
N ALA A 166 10.81 -22.50 -21.04
CA ALA A 166 11.75 -22.45 -22.16
C ALA A 166 13.03 -23.25 -21.88
N GLN A 167 13.57 -23.13 -20.66
CA GLN A 167 14.74 -23.90 -20.22
C GLN A 167 14.46 -25.41 -20.13
N GLN A 168 13.27 -25.82 -19.68
CA GLN A 168 12.87 -27.23 -19.69
C GLN A 168 12.74 -27.78 -21.11
N ARG A 169 12.14 -27.02 -22.04
CA ARG A 169 12.03 -27.43 -23.45
C ARG A 169 13.39 -27.62 -24.11
N LEU A 170 14.34 -26.73 -23.84
CA LEU A 170 15.73 -26.85 -24.34
C LEU A 170 16.43 -28.10 -23.79
N ARG A 171 16.17 -28.49 -22.53
CA ARG A 171 16.73 -29.72 -21.93
C ARG A 171 16.12 -31.01 -22.46
N HIS A 172 14.92 -30.96 -23.02
CA HIS A 172 14.17 -32.10 -23.52
C HIS A 172 14.14 -32.19 -25.06
N GLN A 173 14.87 -31.33 -25.78
CA GLN A 173 15.15 -31.57 -27.19
C GLN A 173 16.18 -32.71 -27.29
N PRO A 174 15.83 -33.89 -27.82
CA PRO A 174 16.83 -34.90 -28.13
C PRO A 174 17.77 -34.34 -29.20
N ASP A 175 19.07 -34.56 -29.03
CA ASP A 175 20.07 -34.22 -30.03
C ASP A 175 19.63 -34.80 -31.40
N ALA A 176 19.40 -33.90 -32.36
CA ALA A 176 19.02 -34.24 -33.73
C ALA A 176 20.22 -34.66 -34.56
#